data_AF-A0A1A8UII7-F1
#
_entry.id   AF-A0A1A8UII7-F1
#
_cell.length_a   1.000
_cell.length_b   1.000
_cell.length_c   1.000
_cell.angle_alpha   90.00
_cell.angle_beta   90.00
_cell.angle_gamma   90.00
#
_symmetry.space_group_name_H-M   'P 1'
#
loop_
_entity.id
_entity.type
_entity.pdbx_description
1 polymer ?
#
loop_
_entity_poly.entity_id
_entity_poly.type
_entity_poly.pdbx_seq_one_letter_code
_entity_poly.pdbx_strand_id
1 'polypeptide(L)' 'MAELRIQAAQTLSMFGSTYLCERLFSLMKLNKTSHRNRLTDQHLHSILRISSAQSLTPNTDELVQKMRRHQVSGSSSD' A
#
# COMPACT_ATOMS: atom_id res chain seq x y z
N MET A 1 -35.35 -0.72 19.28
CA MET A 1 -34.77 -0.82 17.92
C MET A 1 -33.57 0.09 17.70
N ALA A 2 -33.59 1.37 18.12
CA ALA A 2 -32.44 2.27 17.97
C ALA A 2 -31.22 1.85 18.82
N GLU A 3 -31.42 1.47 20.08
CA GLU A 3 -30.34 1.05 20.98
C GLU A 3 -29.53 -0.14 20.45
N LEU A 4 -30.21 -1.17 19.93
CA LEU A 4 -29.57 -2.35 19.34
C LEU A 4 -28.69 -1.99 18.13
N ARG A 5 -29.09 -0.98 17.33
CA ARG A 5 -28.30 -0.50 16.20
C ARG A 5 -27.06 0.25 16.65
N ILE A 6 -27.15 1.05 17.72
CA ILE A 6 -26.02 1.77 18.29
C ILE A 6 -24.99 0.78 18.84
N GLN A 7 -25.44 -0.21 19.61
CA GLN A 7 -24.56 -1.26 20.13
C GLN A 7 -23.90 -2.06 19.01
N ALA A 8 -24.66 -2.49 18.00
CA ALA A 8 -24.10 -3.18 16.84
C ALA A 8 -23.06 -2.33 16.09
N ALA A 9 -23.32 -1.03 15.90
CA ALA A 9 -22.38 -0.11 15.26
C ALA A 9 -21.09 0.09 16.11
N GLN A 10 -21.21 0.21 17.43
CA GLN A 10 -20.06 0.29 18.34
C GLN A 10 -19.21 -0.98 18.27
N THR A 11 -19.86 -2.15 18.33
CA THR A 11 -19.20 -3.44 18.21
C THR A 11 -18.49 -3.58 16.85
N LEU A 12 -19.18 -3.29 15.74
CA LEU A 12 -18.57 -3.28 14.40
C LEU A 12 -17.42 -2.28 14.27
N SER A 13 -17.53 -1.11 14.90
CA SER A 13 -16.45 -0.10 14.89
C SER A 13 -15.23 -0.56 15.68
N MET A 14 -15.41 -1.21 16.82
CA MET A 14 -14.30 -1.79 17.60
C MET A 14 -13.60 -2.90 16.83
N PHE A 15 -14.36 -3.76 16.14
CA PHE A 15 -13.80 -4.81 15.27
C PHE A 15 -13.12 -4.25 14.02
N GLY A 16 -13.70 -3.21 13.42
CA GLY A 16 -13.14 -2.56 12.23
C GLY A 16 -11.81 -1.88 12.51
N SER A 17 -11.69 -1.17 13.63
CA SER A 17 -10.44 -0.49 14.00
C SER A 17 -9.33 -1.45 14.40
N THR A 18 -9.65 -2.51 15.16
CA THR A 18 -8.68 -3.57 15.51
C THR A 18 -8.20 -4.31 14.26
N TYR A 19 -9.11 -4.71 13.37
CA TYR A 19 -8.74 -5.37 12.11
C TYR A 19 -7.78 -4.53 11.26
N LEU A 20 -8.05 -3.22 11.12
CA LEU A 20 -7.18 -2.32 10.36
C LEU A 20 -5.77 -2.23 10.96
N CYS A 21 -5.67 -2.14 12.30
CA CYS A 21 -4.40 -2.11 13.00
C CYS A 21 -3.62 -3.44 12.85
N GLU A 22 -4.29 -4.58 12.97
CA GLU A 22 -3.67 -5.91 12.82
C GLU A 22 -3.20 -6.16 11.39
N ARG A 23 -4.03 -5.77 10.40
CA ARG A 23 -3.69 -5.81 8.99
C ARG A 23 -2.46 -4.94 8.71
N LEU A 24 -2.41 -3.73 9.26
CA LEU A 24 -1.27 -2.83 9.14
C LEU A 24 0.01 -3.45 9.73
N PHE A 25 -0.06 -3.99 10.95
CA PHE A 25 1.10 -4.63 11.58
C PHE A 25 1.61 -5.83 10.76
N SER A 26 0.70 -6.63 10.24
CA SER A 26 1.03 -7.76 9.37
C SER A 26 1.71 -7.31 8.07
N LEU A 27 1.21 -6.26 7.43
CA LEU A 27 1.84 -5.65 6.26
C LEU A 27 3.22 -5.09 6.57
N MET A 28 3.42 -4.46 7.72
CA MET A 28 4.74 -3.98 8.16
C MET A 28 5.72 -5.13 8.35
N LYS A 29 5.28 -6.27 8.92
CA LYS A 29 6.13 -7.46 9.05
C LYS A 29 6.51 -8.04 7.69
N LEU A 30 5.58 -8.10 6.73
CA LEU A 30 5.87 -8.56 5.36
C LEU A 30 6.88 -7.65 4.63
N ASN A 31 6.79 -6.33 4.85
CA ASN A 31 7.67 -5.36 4.20
C ASN A 31 9.05 -5.26 4.86
N LYS A 32 9.20 -5.73 6.10
CA LYS A 32 10.47 -5.80 6.79
C LYS A 32 11.22 -7.05 6.34
N THR A 33 12.19 -6.87 5.45
CA THR A 33 13.07 -7.96 4.99
C THR A 33 14.42 -7.87 5.69
N SER A 34 15.22 -8.94 5.66
CA SER A 34 16.59 -8.94 6.22
C SER A 34 17.49 -7.87 5.57
N HIS A 35 17.20 -7.49 4.33
CA HIS A 35 17.93 -6.47 3.59
C HIS A 35 17.35 -5.06 3.76
N ARG A 36 16.15 -4.93 4.35
CA ARG A 36 15.43 -3.65 4.50
C ARG A 36 15.23 -3.34 5.98
N ASN A 37 16.30 -2.84 6.60
CA ASN A 37 16.31 -2.51 8.03
C ASN A 37 15.63 -1.18 8.37
N ARG A 38 15.31 -0.34 7.38
CA ARG A 38 14.66 0.96 7.59
C ARG A 38 13.41 1.12 6.72
N LEU A 39 12.28 1.33 7.39
CA LEU A 39 11.02 1.76 6.77
C LEU A 39 10.81 3.22 7.17
N THR A 40 11.01 4.16 6.25
CA THR A 40 10.71 5.57 6.54
C THR A 40 9.20 5.81 6.47
N ASP A 41 8.72 6.88 7.10
CA ASP A 41 7.30 7.26 7.08
C ASP A 41 6.73 7.36 5.66
N GLN A 42 7.52 7.89 4.72
CA GLN A 42 7.12 7.96 3.30
C GLN A 42 6.92 6.57 2.68
N HIS A 43 7.77 5.59 3.02
CA HIS A 43 7.60 4.22 2.56
C HIS A 43 6.34 3.58 3.19
N LEU A 44 6.15 3.77 4.50
CA LEU A 44 4.98 3.25 5.21
C LEU A 44 3.68 3.82 4.64
N HIS A 45 3.63 5.14 4.42
CA HIS A 45 2.49 5.83 3.80
C HIS A 45 2.18 5.25 2.40
N SER A 46 3.20 5.01 1.59
CA SER A 46 3.03 4.45 0.25
C SER A 46 2.49 3.02 0.29
N ILE A 47 3.02 2.16 1.19
CA ILE A 47 2.57 0.78 1.39
C ILE A 47 1.10 0.75 1.84
N LEU A 48 0.76 1.59 2.81
CA LEU A 48 -0.60 1.73 3.32
C LEU A 48 -1.57 2.11 2.21
N ARG A 49 -1.23 3.16 1.46
CA ARG A 49 -2.05 3.65 0.35
C ARG A 49 -2.29 2.58 -0.72
N ILE A 50 -1.27 1.79 -1.08
CA ILE A 50 -1.42 0.69 -2.04
C ILE A 50 -2.29 -0.43 -1.46
N SER A 51 -2.10 -0.76 -0.19
CA SER A 51 -2.78 -1.90 0.46
C SER A 51 -4.24 -1.62 0.80
N SER A 52 -4.63 -0.35 0.98
CA SER A 52 -5.99 0.08 1.30
C SER A 52 -6.77 0.62 0.11
N ALA A 53 -6.13 0.89 -1.03
CA ALA A 53 -6.81 1.35 -2.23
C ALA A 53 -7.77 0.28 -2.77
N GLN A 54 -9.05 0.64 -2.94
CA GLN A 54 -10.04 -0.22 -3.59
C GLN A 54 -9.79 -0.35 -5.10
N SER A 55 -9.26 0.71 -5.70
CA SER A 55 -8.76 0.71 -7.07
C SER A 55 -7.48 1.53 -7.15
N LEU A 56 -6.44 0.93 -7.71
CA LEU A 56 -5.19 1.60 -8.02
C LEU A 56 -4.83 1.20 -9.45
N THR A 57 -5.11 2.06 -10.41
CA THR A 57 -4.68 1.88 -11.79
C THR A 57 -3.32 2.55 -11.96
N PRO A 58 -2.22 1.79 -12.13
CA PRO A 58 -0.94 2.41 -12.44
C PRO A 58 -1.03 3.13 -13.79
N ASN A 59 -0.45 4.32 -13.89
CA ASN A 59 -0.30 5.00 -15.17
C ASN A 59 0.82 4.32 -15.97
N THR A 60 0.46 3.24 -16.68
CA THR A 60 1.40 2.42 -17.45
C THR A 60 2.02 3.20 -18.60
N ASP A 61 1.26 4.10 -19.24
CA ASP A 61 1.74 4.87 -20.38
C ASP A 61 2.83 5.86 -19.97
N GLU A 62 2.62 6.58 -18.86
CA GLU A 62 3.64 7.47 -18.29
C GLU A 62 4.88 6.68 -17.85
N LEU A 63 4.69 5.50 -17.25
CA LEU A 63 5.80 4.63 -16.86
C LEU A 63 6.64 4.19 -18.07
N VAL A 64 5.99 3.71 -19.14
CA VAL A 64 6.64 3.30 -20.39
C VAL A 64 7.37 4.48 -21.02
N GLN A 65 6.75 5.67 -21.05
CA GLN A 65 7.38 6.86 -21.60
C GLN A 65 8.64 7.26 -20.82
N LYS A 66 8.61 7.19 -19.48
CA LYS A 66 9.79 7.46 -18.65
C LYS A 66 10.88 6.41 -18.84
N MET A 67 10.55 5.13 -18.93
CA MET A 67 11.54 4.06 -19.17
C MET A 67 12.25 4.21 -20.53
N ARG A 68 11.50 4.52 -21.60
CA ARG A 68 12.08 4.77 -22.94
C ARG A 68 13.10 5.90 -22.95
N ARG A 69 12.93 6.92 -22.12
CA ARG A 69 13.89 8.04 -22.02
C ARG A 69 15.20 7.67 -21.32
N HIS A 70 15.26 6.55 -20.59
CA HIS A 70 16.43 6.13 -19.82
C HIS A 70 17.15 4.91 -20.42
N GLN A 71 16.63 4.28 -21.49
CA GLN A 71 17.38 3.27 -22.26
C GLN A 71 18.28 3.97 -23.29
N VAL A 72 19.48 4.36 -22.86
CA VAL A 72 20.60 4.68 -23.76
C VAL A 72 21.89 4.14 -23.15
N SER A 73 22.19 2.87 -23.42
CA SER A 73 23.56 2.35 -23.55
C SER A 73 23.51 0.88 -24.01
N GLY A 74 23.40 0.67 -25.32
CA GLY A 74 23.48 -0.68 -25.88
C GLY A 74 22.68 -0.88 -27.15
N SER A 75 22.92 -0.06 -28.17
CA SER A 75 22.69 -0.44 -29.57
C SER A 75 23.47 0.50 -30.49
N SER A 76 24.79 0.44 -30.37
CA SER A 76 25.63 0.68 -31.55
C SER A 76 25.61 -0.62 -32.35
N SER A 77 24.62 -0.75 -33.23
CA SER A 77 24.74 -1.58 -34.41
C SER A 77 25.59 -0.79 -35.41
N ASP A 78 26.82 -1.26 -35.62
CA ASP A 78 27.55 -1.32 -36.89
C ASP A 78 28.90 -2.02 -36.64
#